data_AF-A0A965Q090-F1
#
_entry.id   AF-A0A965Q090-F1
#
_cell.length_a   1.000
_cell.length_b   1.000
_cell.length_c   1.000
_cell.angle_alpha   90.00
_cell.angle_beta   90.00
_cell.angle_gamma   90.00
#
_symmetry.space_group_name_H-M   'P 1'
#
loop_
_entity.id
_entity.type
_entity.pdbx_description
1 polymer ?
#
loop_
_entity_poly.entity_id
_entity_poly.type
_entity_poly.pdbx_seq_one_letter_code
_entity_poly.pdbx_strand_id
1 'polypeptide(L)' 'KYLPVLAATKDFQGVTGAISFDNKGDVLNGALTLQTIKGGKLQVLSVIR' A
#
# COMPACT_ATOMS: atom_id res chain seq x y z
N LYS A 1 5.98 -21.12 3.57
CA LYS A 1 7.45 -20.95 3.62
C LYS A 1 7.88 -19.48 3.66
N TYR A 2 7.23 -18.56 2.94
CA TYR A 2 7.69 -17.16 2.82
C TYR A 2 7.03 -16.15 3.76
N LEU A 3 5.86 -16.45 4.31
CA LEU A 3 5.13 -15.52 5.20
C LEU A 3 5.96 -15.05 6.42
N PRO A 4 6.73 -15.89 7.13
CA PRO A 4 7.56 -15.42 8.24
C PRO A 4 8.68 -14.46 7.81
N VAL A 5 9.20 -14.62 6.59
CA VAL A 5 10.25 -13.76 6.04
C VAL A 5 9.68 -12.42 5.58
N LEU A 6 8.47 -12.43 5.02
CA LEU A 6 7.72 -11.22 4.66
C LEU A 6 7.37 -10.40 5.90
N ALA A 7 6.83 -11.03 6.95
CA ALA A 7 6.50 -10.35 8.21
C ALA A 7 7.73 -9.79 8.95
N ALA A 8 8.93 -10.32 8.68
CA ALA A 8 10.18 -9.78 9.20
C ALA A 8 10.66 -8.51 8.47
N THR A 9 10.10 -8.21 7.29
CA THR A 9 10.41 -6.98 6.55
C THR A 9 9.71 -5.80 7.22
N LYS A 10 10.51 -4.91 7.80
CA LYS A 10 10.05 -3.69 8.47
C LYS A 10 10.71 -2.48 7.83
N ASP A 11 9.89 -1.48 7.49
CA ASP A 11 10.29 -0.15 7.03
C ASP A 11 11.23 -0.17 5.82
N PHE A 12 11.08 -1.19 4.96
CA PHE A 12 11.87 -1.31 3.75
C PHE A 12 11.61 -0.11 2.84
N GLN A 13 12.66 0.60 2.44
CA GLN A 13 12.55 1.80 1.62
C GLN A 13 12.27 1.40 0.15
N GLY A 14 10.98 1.38 -0.21
CA GLY A 14 10.53 1.09 -1.56
C GLY A 14 10.16 2.35 -2.35
N VAL A 15 9.91 2.18 -3.64
CA VAL A 15 9.48 3.27 -4.55
C VAL A 15 8.17 3.93 -4.11
N THR A 16 7.31 3.17 -3.42
CA THR A 16 6.01 3.62 -2.91
C THR A 16 6.04 4.15 -1.48
N GLY A 17 7.20 4.11 -0.81
CA GLY A 17 7.39 4.48 0.60
C GLY A 17 7.94 3.35 1.46
N ALA A 18 7.82 3.48 2.78
CA ALA A 18 8.19 2.43 3.72
C ALA A 18 7.24 1.23 3.59
N ILE A 19 7.80 0.03 3.42
CA ILE A 19 7.06 -1.21 3.22
C ILE A 19 7.25 -2.12 4.44
N SER A 20 6.13 -2.52 5.03
CA SER A 20 6.04 -3.47 6.14
C SER A 20 4.87 -4.40 5.90
N PHE A 21 4.96 -5.65 6.36
CA PHE A 21 3.91 -6.65 6.16
C PHE A 21 3.37 -7.20 7.49
N ASP A 22 2.09 -7.58 7.49
CA ASP A 22 1.51 -8.36 8.58
C ASP A 22 1.83 -9.87 8.45
N ASN A 23 1.35 -10.66 9.41
CA ASN A 23 1.58 -12.10 9.44
C ASN A 23 0.88 -12.88 8.30
N LYS A 24 -0.07 -12.25 7.61
CA LYS A 24 -0.78 -12.80 6.44
C LYS A 24 -0.11 -12.38 5.13
N GLY A 25 0.82 -11.43 5.18
CA GLY A 25 1.52 -10.89 4.02
C GLY A 25 0.86 -9.65 3.44
N ASP A 26 -0.09 -9.03 4.15
CA ASP A 26 -0.73 -7.78 3.74
C ASP A 26 0.17 -6.58 4.09
N VAL A 27 0.23 -5.57 3.21
CA VAL A 27 1.02 -4.36 3.45
C VAL A 27 0.37 -3.52 4.55
N LEU A 28 1.15 -3.16 5.57
CA LEU A 28 0.74 -2.27 6.64
C LEU A 28 0.77 -0.81 6.18
N ASN A 29 -0.28 -0.05 6.51
CA ASN A 29 -0.38 1.40 6.27
C ASN A 29 -0.09 1.81 4.82
N GLY A 30 -0.52 0.98 3.86
CA GLY A 30 -0.40 1.27 2.44
C GLY A 30 -1.20 2.52 2.06
N ALA A 31 -0.65 3.33 1.15
CA ALA A 31 -1.34 4.52 0.67
C ALA A 31 -2.60 4.15 -0.15
N LEU A 32 -3.75 4.71 0.21
CA LEU A 32 -5.00 4.55 -0.50
C LEU A 32 -5.27 5.77 -1.37
N THR A 33 -5.38 5.57 -2.68
CA THR A 33 -5.73 6.65 -3.63
C THR A 33 -7.23 6.63 -3.89
N LEU A 34 -7.93 7.65 -3.43
CA LEU A 34 -9.35 7.82 -3.70
C LEU A 34 -9.53 8.44 -5.09
N GLN A 35 -10.34 7.79 -5.93
CA GLN A 35 -10.67 8.27 -7.27
C GLN A 35 -12.18 8.36 -7.46
N THR A 36 -12.62 9.27 -8.32
CA THR A 36 -14.00 9.38 -8.78
C THR A 36 -14.07 9.34 -10.31
N ILE A 37 -15.24 9.05 -10.86
CA ILE A 37 -15.46 9.09 -12.30
C ILE A 37 -16.20 10.38 -12.63
N LYS A 38 -15.57 11.25 -13.43
CA LYS A 38 -16.17 12.50 -13.92
C LYS A 38 -16.07 12.54 -15.45
N GLY A 39 -17.21 12.61 -16.13
CA GLY A 39 -17.27 12.61 -17.59
C GLY A 39 -16.72 11.33 -18.24
N GLY A 40 -16.90 10.18 -17.60
CA GLY A 40 -16.39 8.89 -18.07
C GLY A 40 -14.89 8.66 -17.88
N LYS A 41 -14.20 9.55 -17.16
CA LYS A 41 -12.76 9.44 -16.86
C LYS A 41 -12.52 9.38 -15.36
N LEU A 42 -11.51 8.61 -14.95
CA LEU A 42 -11.03 8.58 -13.58
C LEU A 42 -10.32 9.89 -13.22
N GLN A 43 -10.66 10.44 -12.06
CA GLN A 43 -10.05 11.63 -11.48
C GLN A 43 -9.65 11.34 -10.04
N VAL A 44 -8.40 11.67 -9.68
CA VAL A 44 -7.89 11.52 -8.31
C VAL A 44 -8.52 12.59 -7.41
N LEU A 45 -9.02 12.17 -6.24
CA LEU A 45 -9.56 13.04 -5.21
C LEU A 45 -8.54 13.30 -4.11
N SER A 46 -7.91 12.25 -3.60
CA SER A 46 -6.94 12.35 -2.50
C SER A 46 -6.12 11.08 -2.36
N VAL A 47 -4.99 11.19 -1.65
CA VAL A 47 -4.19 10.07 -1.18
C VAL A 47 -4.19 10.08 0.34
N ILE A 48 -4.58 8.96 0.95
CA ILE A 48 -4.64 8.77 2.41
C ILE A 48 -3.54 7.77 2.81
N ARG A 49 -2.86 8.04 3.92
CA ARG A 49 -1.90 7.14 4.57
C ARG A 49 -2.29 6.91 6.01
#